data_AF-A0A673HBY4-F1
#
_entry.id   AF-A0A673HBY4-F1
#
_cell.length_a   1.000
_cell.length_b   1.000
_cell.length_c   1.000
_cell.angle_alpha   90.00
_cell.angle_beta   90.00
_cell.angle_gamma   90.00
#
_symmetry.space_group_name_H-M   'P 1'
#
loop_
_entity.id
_entity.type
_entity.pdbx_description
1 polymer ?
#
loop_
_entity_poly.entity_id
_entity_poly.type
_entity_poly.pdbx_seq_one_letter_code
_entity_poly.pdbx_strand_id
1 'polypeptide(L)'
;MKTRRKKSFRAIKYTLFVFCYIFWVRVSLVINVAYADLWNVVDTLMADPALLLIIVGSLMFTITFFGCFGALRNISLLLNMFVGILLAILLLQVTAAVLGLLFSEKVQERTEQLMMKAIVRYRDDQDLENVIDFVQKKFKCCGVDSYLDWSKNMYFNASDQNPSLEAYGVPFSCCIRLKNEYFYTFFKIIAGKRLIAINHIQNKKFCVRN
;
A
#
# COMPACT_ATOMS: atom_id res chain seq x y z
N MET A 1 -34.16 9.97 -36.25
CA MET A 1 -32.85 9.51 -35.72
C MET A 1 -32.16 10.50 -34.74
N LYS A 2 -32.10 11.81 -35.03
CA LYS A 2 -31.49 12.86 -34.16
C LYS A 2 -32.06 12.93 -32.74
N THR A 3 -33.36 12.68 -32.56
CA THR A 3 -34.09 12.78 -31.27
C THR A 3 -33.74 11.63 -30.30
N ARG A 4 -33.52 10.40 -30.81
CA ARG A 4 -33.06 9.24 -30.02
C ARG A 4 -31.64 9.47 -29.48
N ARG A 5 -30.75 10.01 -30.33
CA ARG A 5 -29.35 10.33 -29.96
C ARG A 5 -29.29 11.42 -28.86
N LYS A 6 -30.14 12.47 -28.93
CA LYS A 6 -30.26 13.51 -27.87
C LYS A 6 -30.88 13.01 -26.56
N LYS A 7 -31.80 12.05 -26.58
CA LYS A 7 -32.33 11.40 -25.36
C LYS A 7 -31.27 10.53 -24.69
N SER A 8 -30.55 9.73 -25.47
CA SER A 8 -29.45 8.89 -24.98
C SER A 8 -28.31 9.71 -24.35
N PHE A 9 -27.89 10.80 -24.99
CA PHE A 9 -26.85 11.68 -24.45
C PHE A 9 -27.25 12.36 -23.14
N ARG A 10 -28.54 12.66 -22.94
CA ARG A 10 -29.05 13.20 -21.67
C ARG A 10 -29.06 12.13 -20.58
N ALA A 11 -29.54 10.93 -20.89
CA ALA A 11 -29.54 9.82 -19.93
C ALA A 11 -28.14 9.52 -19.40
N ILE A 12 -27.13 9.44 -20.28
CA ILE A 12 -25.73 9.19 -19.89
C ILE A 12 -25.21 10.24 -18.90
N LYS A 13 -25.48 11.54 -19.15
CA LYS A 13 -25.04 12.62 -18.25
C LYS A 13 -25.66 12.50 -16.85
N TYR A 14 -26.96 12.20 -16.76
CA TYR A 14 -27.65 12.05 -15.47
C TYR A 14 -27.25 10.78 -14.74
N THR A 15 -27.06 9.66 -15.46
CA THR A 15 -26.59 8.41 -14.87
C THR A 15 -25.20 8.57 -14.25
N LEU A 16 -24.26 9.22 -14.95
CA LEU A 16 -22.91 9.47 -14.43
C LEU A 16 -22.94 10.36 -13.17
N PHE A 17 -23.74 11.43 -13.18
CA PHE A 17 -23.85 12.33 -12.03
C PHE A 17 -24.37 11.62 -10.78
N VAL A 18 -25.40 10.77 -10.92
CA VAL A 18 -25.98 10.01 -9.80
C VAL A 18 -24.97 9.02 -9.23
N PHE A 19 -24.26 8.27 -10.08
CA PHE A 19 -23.23 7.34 -9.59
C PHE A 19 -22.08 8.07 -8.90
N CYS A 20 -21.62 9.19 -9.45
CA CYS A 20 -20.60 10.03 -8.81
C CYS A 20 -21.09 10.50 -7.44
N TYR A 21 -22.29 11.06 -7.35
CA TYR A 21 -22.83 11.57 -6.08
C TYR A 21 -22.95 10.47 -5.01
N ILE A 22 -23.43 9.27 -5.39
CA ILE A 22 -23.48 8.12 -4.47
C ILE A 22 -22.08 7.78 -3.96
N PHE A 23 -21.09 7.73 -4.84
CA PHE A 23 -19.70 7.45 -4.44
C PHE A 23 -19.17 8.52 -3.47
N TRP A 24 -19.45 9.79 -3.73
CA TRP A 24 -19.04 10.90 -2.86
C TRP A 24 -19.62 10.78 -1.46
N VAL A 25 -20.92 10.52 -1.33
CA VAL A 25 -21.59 10.34 -0.03
C VAL A 25 -20.95 9.18 0.76
N ARG A 26 -20.60 8.08 0.08
CA ARG A 26 -19.90 6.96 0.72
C ARG A 26 -18.51 7.34 1.19
N VAL A 27 -17.74 8.08 0.39
CA VAL A 27 -16.40 8.56 0.75
C VAL A 27 -16.45 9.53 1.94
N SER A 28 -17.36 10.51 1.93
CA SER A 28 -17.53 11.45 3.05
C SER A 28 -17.93 10.74 4.36
N LEU A 29 -18.73 9.67 4.27
CA LEU A 29 -19.08 8.86 5.43
C LEU A 29 -17.85 8.16 6.04
N VAL A 30 -17.01 7.54 5.20
CA VAL A 30 -15.76 6.89 5.64
C VAL A 30 -14.82 7.90 6.28
N ILE A 31 -14.69 9.09 5.69
CA ILE A 31 -13.87 10.17 6.21
C ILE A 31 -14.34 10.64 7.60
N ASN A 32 -15.65 10.80 7.82
CA ASN A 32 -16.18 11.18 9.14
C ASN A 32 -15.94 10.12 10.22
N VAL A 33 -16.02 8.84 9.87
CA VAL A 33 -15.68 7.75 10.79
C VAL A 33 -14.17 7.77 11.10
N ALA A 34 -13.32 7.93 10.07
CA ALA A 34 -11.88 8.02 10.25
C ALA A 34 -11.46 9.24 11.11
N TYR A 35 -12.14 10.39 10.98
CA TYR A 35 -11.89 11.57 11.81
C TYR A 35 -12.30 11.38 13.28
N ALA A 36 -13.27 10.51 13.58
CA ALA A 36 -13.70 10.24 14.96
C ALA A 36 -12.62 9.49 15.76
N ASP A 37 -11.88 8.59 15.13
CA ASP A 37 -10.76 7.86 15.74
C ASP A 37 -9.47 8.70 15.80
N LEU A 38 -9.40 9.79 15.04
CA LEU A 38 -8.19 10.57 14.80
C LEU A 38 -7.81 11.56 15.92
N TRP A 39 -8.78 12.04 16.69
CA TRP A 39 -8.54 13.07 17.72
C TRP A 39 -7.57 12.64 18.83
N ASN A 40 -7.25 11.34 18.93
CA ASN A 40 -6.32 10.80 19.91
C ASN A 40 -4.88 10.60 19.38
N VAL A 41 -4.61 10.80 18.07
CA VAL A 41 -3.34 10.37 17.44
C VAL A 41 -2.80 11.37 16.40
N VAL A 42 -3.02 12.68 16.60
CA VAL A 42 -2.80 13.71 15.57
C VAL A 42 -1.32 13.98 15.22
N ASP A 43 -0.35 13.43 15.94
CA ASP A 43 1.07 13.82 15.76
C ASP A 43 1.84 13.11 14.63
N THR A 44 1.24 12.20 13.86
CA THR A 44 1.98 11.46 12.80
C THR A 44 1.26 11.32 11.45
N LEU A 45 0.24 12.14 11.22
CA LEU A 45 -0.75 11.91 10.17
C LEU A 45 -0.31 12.12 8.71
N MET A 46 0.87 12.64 8.44
CA MET A 46 1.35 12.80 7.05
C MET A 46 2.07 11.56 6.52
N ALA A 47 2.21 10.50 7.32
CA ALA A 47 2.98 9.31 6.96
C ALA A 47 2.14 8.09 6.55
N ASP A 48 0.80 8.16 6.64
CA ASP A 48 -0.05 7.05 6.19
C ASP A 48 -0.38 7.20 4.68
N PRO A 49 0.14 6.32 3.82
CA PRO A 49 -0.20 6.33 2.39
C PRO A 49 -1.70 6.16 2.11
N ALA A 50 -2.48 5.54 3.03
CA ALA A 50 -3.92 5.41 2.87
C ALA A 50 -4.64 6.76 2.97
N LEU A 51 -4.26 7.62 3.93
CA LEU A 51 -4.83 8.95 4.07
C LEU A 51 -4.53 9.83 2.84
N LEU A 52 -3.31 9.77 2.31
CA LEU A 52 -2.94 10.49 1.10
C LEU A 52 -3.81 10.08 -0.09
N LEU A 53 -4.03 8.76 -0.27
CA LEU A 53 -4.92 8.25 -1.32
C LEU A 53 -6.35 8.76 -1.17
N ILE A 54 -6.88 8.83 0.06
CA ILE A 54 -8.22 9.37 0.33
C ILE A 54 -8.30 10.86 -0.05
N ILE A 55 -7.31 11.67 0.36
CA ILE A 55 -7.26 13.11 0.06
C ILE A 55 -7.18 13.32 -1.46
N VAL A 56 -6.25 12.68 -2.14
CA VAL A 56 -6.08 12.82 -3.61
C VAL A 56 -7.32 12.32 -4.36
N GLY A 57 -7.90 11.20 -3.93
CA GLY A 57 -9.13 10.66 -4.52
C GLY A 57 -10.32 11.62 -4.37
N SER A 58 -10.47 12.25 -3.20
CA SER A 58 -11.53 13.24 -2.96
C SER A 58 -11.36 14.50 -3.84
N LEU A 59 -10.13 14.98 -4.01
CA LEU A 59 -9.83 16.13 -4.87
C LEU A 59 -10.15 15.81 -6.34
N MET A 60 -9.68 14.66 -6.85
CA MET A 60 -9.96 14.22 -8.22
C MET A 60 -11.46 14.10 -8.48
N PHE A 61 -12.21 13.61 -7.50
CA PHE A 61 -13.67 13.51 -7.57
C PHE A 61 -14.35 14.88 -7.66
N THR A 62 -13.95 15.86 -6.84
CA THR A 62 -14.56 17.21 -6.89
C THR A 62 -14.32 17.90 -8.23
N ILE A 63 -13.10 17.79 -8.79
CA ILE A 63 -12.76 18.37 -10.09
C ILE A 63 -13.63 17.76 -11.20
N THR A 64 -13.82 16.43 -11.17
CA THR A 64 -14.69 15.74 -12.14
C THR A 64 -16.17 16.09 -11.97
N PHE A 65 -16.64 16.28 -10.74
CA PHE A 65 -18.01 16.75 -10.47
C PHE A 65 -18.29 18.12 -11.09
N PHE A 66 -17.40 19.09 -10.90
CA PHE A 66 -17.53 20.43 -11.52
C PHE A 66 -17.48 20.36 -13.06
N GLY A 67 -16.64 19.48 -13.61
CA GLY A 67 -16.61 19.21 -15.06
C GLY A 67 -17.95 18.67 -15.59
N CYS A 68 -18.56 17.71 -14.89
CA CYS A 68 -19.87 17.16 -15.23
C CYS A 68 -20.99 18.23 -15.11
N PHE A 69 -20.94 19.08 -14.09
CA PHE A 69 -21.90 20.18 -13.92
C PHE A 69 -21.80 21.20 -15.07
N GLY A 70 -20.59 21.54 -15.50
CA GLY A 70 -20.37 22.39 -16.69
C GLY A 70 -20.92 21.78 -17.98
N ALA A 71 -20.74 20.47 -18.16
CA ALA A 71 -21.30 19.75 -19.30
C ALA A 71 -22.85 19.68 -19.29
N LEU A 72 -23.49 19.73 -18.11
CA LEU A 72 -24.95 19.76 -17.97
C LEU A 72 -25.54 21.14 -18.26
N ARG A 73 -24.91 22.20 -17.75
CA ARG A 73 -25.39 23.59 -17.92
C ARG A 73 -25.06 24.20 -19.27
N ASN A 74 -24.29 23.50 -20.13
CA ASN A 74 -23.84 23.97 -21.43
C ASN A 74 -23.10 25.33 -21.33
N ILE A 75 -22.37 25.54 -20.23
CA ILE A 75 -21.61 26.76 -19.98
C ILE A 75 -20.20 26.52 -20.51
N SER A 76 -19.89 27.12 -21.67
CA SER A 76 -18.59 26.96 -22.34
C SER A 76 -17.40 27.40 -21.48
N LEU A 77 -17.58 28.42 -20.63
CA LEU A 77 -16.56 28.91 -19.71
C LEU A 77 -16.11 27.83 -18.71
N LEU A 78 -17.06 27.14 -18.08
CA LEU A 78 -16.77 26.12 -17.07
C LEU A 78 -16.10 24.89 -17.71
N LEU A 79 -16.45 24.57 -18.95
CA LEU A 79 -15.81 23.51 -19.72
C LEU A 79 -14.36 23.87 -20.11
N ASN A 80 -14.11 25.12 -20.53
CA ASN A 80 -12.75 25.59 -20.84
C ASN A 80 -11.85 25.60 -19.60
N MET A 81 -12.37 26.03 -18.45
CA MET A 81 -11.64 25.96 -17.17
C MET A 81 -11.31 24.52 -16.79
N PHE A 82 -12.25 23.59 -16.97
CA PHE A 82 -12.00 22.16 -16.72
C PHE A 82 -10.88 21.61 -17.61
N VAL A 83 -10.89 21.92 -18.91
CA VAL A 83 -9.80 21.54 -19.84
C VAL A 83 -8.48 22.18 -19.42
N GLY A 84 -8.48 23.46 -19.01
CA GLY A 84 -7.30 24.14 -18.50
C GLY A 84 -6.70 23.48 -17.25
N ILE A 85 -7.54 23.10 -16.29
CA ILE A 85 -7.12 22.36 -15.08
C ILE A 85 -6.54 20.99 -15.45
N LEU A 86 -7.17 20.26 -16.38
CA LEU A 86 -6.63 18.97 -16.85
C LEU A 86 -5.28 19.12 -17.54
N LEU A 87 -5.10 20.15 -18.37
CA LEU A 87 -3.82 20.46 -19.00
C LEU A 87 -2.76 20.81 -17.96
N ALA A 88 -3.09 21.63 -16.95
CA ALA A 88 -2.18 21.95 -15.87
C ALA A 88 -1.77 20.71 -15.06
N ILE A 89 -2.72 19.83 -14.73
CA ILE A 89 -2.44 18.55 -14.06
C ILE A 89 -1.53 17.67 -14.93
N LEU A 90 -1.77 17.61 -16.24
CA LEU A 90 -0.94 16.84 -17.17
C LEU A 90 0.50 17.36 -17.19
N LEU A 91 0.69 18.68 -17.26
CA LEU A 91 2.04 19.28 -17.21
C LEU A 91 2.73 19.01 -15.87
N LEU A 92 2.00 19.08 -14.76
CA LEU A 92 2.51 18.71 -13.43
C LEU A 92 2.91 17.23 -13.36
N GLN A 93 2.11 16.33 -13.93
CA GLN A 93 2.42 14.89 -13.98
C GLN A 93 3.65 14.60 -14.83
N VAL A 94 3.79 15.25 -15.98
CA VAL A 94 4.99 15.11 -16.83
C VAL A 94 6.22 15.63 -16.08
N THR A 95 6.11 16.79 -15.43
CA THR A 95 7.21 17.34 -14.62
C THR A 95 7.57 16.40 -13.47
N ALA A 96 6.59 15.88 -12.74
CA ALA A 96 6.80 14.92 -11.66
C ALA A 96 7.43 13.62 -12.16
N ALA A 97 7.02 13.12 -13.32
CA ALA A 97 7.62 11.93 -13.94
C ALA A 97 9.09 12.16 -14.32
N VAL A 98 9.41 13.30 -14.95
CA VAL A 98 10.80 13.66 -15.29
C VAL A 98 11.64 13.82 -14.04
N LEU A 99 11.15 14.51 -13.01
CA LEU A 99 11.83 14.64 -11.73
C LEU A 99 12.02 13.27 -11.05
N GLY A 100 11.02 12.39 -11.10
CA GLY A 100 11.12 11.04 -10.56
C GLY A 100 12.21 10.20 -11.22
N LEU A 101 12.44 10.40 -12.53
CA LEU A 101 13.54 9.76 -13.25
C LEU A 101 14.90 10.38 -12.92
N LEU A 102 14.99 11.70 -12.79
CA LEU A 102 16.25 12.39 -12.47
C LEU A 102 16.71 12.13 -11.03
N PHE A 103 15.77 11.97 -10.10
CA PHE A 103 16.05 11.77 -8.67
C PHE A 103 15.72 10.34 -8.21
N SER A 104 15.77 9.36 -9.11
CA SER A 104 15.45 7.96 -8.82
C SER A 104 16.24 7.39 -7.64
N GLU A 105 17.56 7.65 -7.61
CA GLU A 105 18.46 7.21 -6.54
C GLU A 105 18.03 7.75 -5.17
N LYS A 106 17.67 9.04 -5.12
CA LYS A 106 17.26 9.66 -3.87
C LYS A 106 15.91 9.13 -3.40
N VAL A 107 14.99 8.88 -4.33
CA VAL A 107 13.70 8.26 -4.02
C VAL A 107 13.92 6.85 -3.49
N GLN A 108 14.78 6.05 -4.13
CA GLN A 108 15.11 4.70 -3.69
C GLN A 108 15.69 4.69 -2.26
N GLU A 109 16.68 5.54 -1.97
CA GLU A 109 17.27 5.64 -0.62
C GLU A 109 16.21 6.00 0.44
N ARG A 110 15.29 6.92 0.13
CA ARG A 110 14.19 7.28 1.03
C ARG A 110 13.22 6.13 1.21
N THR A 111 12.88 5.42 0.14
CA THR A 111 12.00 4.25 0.20
C THR A 111 12.63 3.12 1.02
N GLU A 112 13.91 2.86 0.86
CA GLU A 112 14.66 1.87 1.66
C GLU A 112 14.65 2.26 3.14
N GLN A 113 14.91 3.52 3.48
CA GLN A 113 14.83 4.02 4.87
C GLN A 113 13.44 3.83 5.48
N LEU A 114 12.38 4.14 4.72
CA LEU A 114 11.00 3.97 5.16
C LEU A 114 10.63 2.50 5.36
N MET A 115 11.00 1.63 4.41
CA MET A 115 10.79 0.19 4.51
C MET A 115 11.57 -0.42 5.68
N MET A 116 12.80 0.03 5.91
CA MET A 116 13.60 -0.42 7.06
C MET A 116 12.94 -0.04 8.38
N LYS A 117 12.40 1.18 8.48
CA LYS A 117 11.63 1.62 9.66
C LYS A 117 10.36 0.79 9.84
N ALA A 118 9.69 0.41 8.75
CA ALA A 118 8.53 -0.45 8.76
C ALA A 118 8.86 -1.87 9.27
N ILE A 119 10.01 -2.44 8.88
CA ILE A 119 10.49 -3.74 9.40
C ILE A 119 10.75 -3.68 10.92
N VAL A 120 11.39 -2.62 11.40
CA VAL A 120 11.68 -2.45 12.84
C VAL A 120 10.39 -2.31 13.67
N ARG A 121 9.31 -1.82 13.05
CA ARG A 121 7.99 -1.63 13.68
C ARG A 121 6.97 -2.71 13.29
N TYR A 122 7.41 -3.82 12.69
CA TYR A 122 6.51 -4.81 12.11
C TYR A 122 5.45 -5.35 13.10
N ARG A 123 5.78 -5.42 14.39
CA ARG A 123 4.89 -5.89 15.46
C ARG A 123 4.14 -4.77 16.21
N ASP A 124 4.34 -3.51 15.84
CA ASP A 124 3.66 -2.38 16.51
C ASP A 124 2.17 -2.35 16.16
N ASP A 125 1.83 -2.60 14.87
CA ASP A 125 0.47 -2.53 14.35
C ASP A 125 0.10 -3.75 13.48
N GLN A 126 -1.10 -4.31 13.68
CA GLN A 126 -1.58 -5.46 12.91
C GLN A 126 -1.75 -5.16 11.41
N ASP A 127 -2.15 -3.92 11.09
CA ASP A 127 -2.31 -3.48 9.70
C ASP A 127 -0.96 -3.39 8.97
N LEU A 128 0.07 -2.92 9.67
CA LEU A 128 1.44 -2.87 9.14
C LEU A 128 1.98 -4.28 8.87
N GLU A 129 1.77 -5.21 9.80
CA GLU A 129 2.09 -6.63 9.61
C GLU A 129 1.41 -7.18 8.35
N ASN A 130 0.09 -6.99 8.20
CA ASN A 130 -0.67 -7.48 7.06
C ASN A 130 -0.18 -6.90 5.71
N VAL A 131 0.16 -5.62 5.68
CA VAL A 131 0.66 -4.95 4.47
C VAL A 131 2.04 -5.49 4.08
N ILE A 132 2.97 -5.60 5.03
CA ILE A 132 4.32 -6.13 4.76
C ILE A 132 4.23 -7.58 4.30
N ASP A 133 3.39 -8.39 4.98
CA ASP A 133 3.14 -9.78 4.60
C ASP A 133 2.57 -9.91 3.19
N PHE A 134 1.63 -9.03 2.82
CA PHE A 134 1.05 -9.00 1.49
C PHE A 134 2.10 -8.65 0.44
N VAL A 135 2.89 -7.60 0.66
CA VAL A 135 3.96 -7.16 -0.25
C VAL A 135 4.97 -8.28 -0.47
N GLN A 136 5.47 -8.90 0.60
CA GLN A 136 6.46 -9.97 0.52
C GLN A 136 5.92 -11.21 -0.20
N LYS A 137 4.67 -11.62 0.08
CA LYS A 137 4.02 -12.74 -0.65
C LYS A 137 3.77 -12.39 -2.13
N LYS A 138 3.36 -11.14 -2.42
CA LYS A 138 2.99 -10.70 -3.76
C LYS A 138 4.21 -10.57 -4.68
N PHE A 139 5.29 -9.99 -4.18
CA PHE A 139 6.53 -9.76 -4.93
C PHE A 139 7.58 -10.86 -4.73
N LYS A 140 7.30 -11.84 -3.84
CA LYS A 140 8.21 -12.96 -3.50
C LYS A 140 9.58 -12.47 -3.03
N CYS A 141 9.61 -11.36 -2.30
CA CYS A 141 10.80 -10.78 -1.70
C CYS A 141 10.80 -10.99 -0.18
N CYS A 142 11.96 -10.81 0.46
CA CYS A 142 12.09 -10.88 1.91
C CYS A 142 13.08 -9.84 2.43
N GLY A 143 12.60 -8.94 3.31
CA GLY A 143 13.38 -7.80 3.77
C GLY A 143 13.36 -6.63 2.78
N VAL A 144 14.24 -5.64 2.98
CA VAL A 144 14.41 -4.51 2.06
C VAL A 144 15.43 -4.86 1.01
N ASP A 145 16.63 -5.24 1.44
CA ASP A 145 17.72 -5.74 0.58
C ASP A 145 17.89 -7.25 0.76
N SER A 146 17.78 -7.74 2.01
CA SER A 146 17.96 -9.16 2.31
C SER A 146 17.11 -9.63 3.48
N TYR A 147 16.91 -10.95 3.60
CA TYR A 147 16.28 -11.57 4.75
C TYR A 147 16.98 -11.22 6.08
N LEU A 148 18.26 -10.83 6.03
CA LEU A 148 19.03 -10.39 7.19
C LEU A 148 18.50 -9.10 7.82
N ASP A 149 17.75 -8.28 7.09
CA ASP A 149 17.17 -7.04 7.62
C ASP A 149 16.22 -7.29 8.81
N TRP A 150 15.64 -8.48 8.88
CA TRP A 150 14.81 -8.91 10.00
C TRP A 150 15.56 -8.96 11.33
N SER A 151 16.89 -9.12 11.33
CA SER A 151 17.67 -9.11 12.57
C SER A 151 17.64 -7.75 13.28
N LYS A 152 17.25 -6.67 12.60
CA LYS A 152 17.11 -5.33 13.19
C LYS A 152 15.80 -5.15 13.96
N ASN A 153 14.83 -6.04 13.76
CA ASN A 153 13.58 -6.04 14.52
C ASN A 153 13.76 -6.76 15.86
N MET A 154 13.22 -6.19 16.94
CA MET A 154 13.44 -6.70 18.30
C MET A 154 12.98 -8.17 18.50
N TYR A 155 11.95 -8.61 17.77
CA TYR A 155 11.38 -9.95 17.90
C TYR A 155 12.14 -11.02 17.11
N PHE A 156 12.84 -10.62 16.04
CA PHE A 156 13.57 -11.54 15.14
C PHE A 156 15.09 -11.44 15.32
N ASN A 157 15.56 -10.53 16.16
CA ASN A 157 16.98 -10.28 16.39
C ASN A 157 17.71 -11.57 16.84
N ALA A 158 18.91 -11.76 16.31
CA ALA A 158 19.78 -12.90 16.53
C ALA A 158 20.65 -12.67 17.78
N SER A 159 20.01 -12.65 18.95
CA SER A 159 20.68 -12.55 20.24
C SER A 159 20.16 -13.63 21.17
N ASP A 160 21.07 -14.29 21.89
CA ASP A 160 20.74 -15.32 22.88
C ASP A 160 19.95 -14.77 24.08
N GLN A 161 19.90 -13.44 24.23
CA GLN A 161 19.13 -12.76 25.27
C GLN A 161 17.70 -12.40 24.84
N ASN A 162 17.32 -12.61 23.57
CA ASN A 162 15.97 -12.28 23.12
C ASN A 162 14.97 -13.32 23.62
N PRO A 163 13.96 -12.94 24.41
CA PRO A 163 12.96 -13.87 24.94
C PRO A 163 11.91 -14.29 23.88
N SER A 164 11.95 -13.69 22.68
CA SER A 164 10.97 -13.93 21.62
C SER A 164 11.14 -15.33 21.01
N LEU A 165 10.04 -16.07 20.88
CA LEU A 165 10.02 -17.38 20.21
C LEU A 165 10.41 -17.29 18.72
N GLU A 166 10.35 -16.10 18.14
CA GLU A 166 10.69 -15.81 16.75
C GLU A 166 12.13 -15.35 16.56
N ALA A 167 12.95 -15.35 17.62
CA ALA A 167 14.35 -14.98 17.55
C ALA A 167 15.07 -15.81 16.48
N TYR A 168 16.04 -15.17 15.81
CA TYR A 168 16.79 -15.75 14.69
C TYR A 168 15.93 -16.12 13.45
N GLY A 169 14.64 -15.77 13.45
CA GLY A 169 13.65 -16.11 12.42
C GLY A 169 13.40 -15.03 11.36
N VAL A 170 12.40 -15.31 10.53
CA VAL A 170 11.77 -14.38 9.57
C VAL A 170 10.25 -14.58 9.64
N PRO A 171 9.43 -13.59 9.25
CA PRO A 171 7.97 -13.77 9.26
C PRO A 171 7.51 -14.85 8.29
N PHE A 172 6.27 -15.32 8.49
CA PHE A 172 5.68 -16.39 7.68
C PHE A 172 5.54 -16.05 6.20
N SER A 173 5.47 -14.78 5.83
CA SER A 173 5.47 -14.30 4.44
C SER A 173 6.78 -14.57 3.70
N CYS A 174 7.92 -14.52 4.40
CA CYS A 174 9.25 -14.87 3.89
C CYS A 174 9.54 -16.38 3.90
N CYS A 175 8.63 -17.16 4.49
CA CYS A 175 8.92 -18.53 4.88
C CYS A 175 8.66 -19.54 3.77
N ILE A 176 9.69 -20.30 3.37
CA ILE A 176 9.52 -21.45 2.48
C ILE A 176 9.18 -22.68 3.32
N ARG A 177 8.01 -23.28 3.06
CA ARG A 177 7.64 -24.58 3.66
C ARG A 177 8.35 -25.71 2.92
N LEU A 178 9.21 -26.43 3.62
CA LEU A 178 9.72 -27.72 3.14
C LEU A 178 8.63 -28.78 3.23
N LYS A 179 8.22 -29.33 2.09
CA LYS A 179 7.11 -30.29 1.99
C LYS A 179 7.52 -31.75 2.23
N ASN A 180 8.82 -32.08 2.27
CA ASN A 180 9.32 -33.46 2.23
C ASN A 180 10.15 -33.85 3.48
N GLU A 181 9.78 -34.97 4.12
CA GLU A 181 10.49 -35.52 5.30
C GLU A 181 11.95 -35.93 5.00
N TYR A 182 12.29 -36.29 3.76
CA TYR A 182 13.67 -36.59 3.35
C TYR A 182 14.59 -35.35 3.32
N PHE A 183 14.02 -34.20 2.98
CA PHE A 183 14.77 -32.93 2.92
C PHE A 183 15.08 -32.41 4.33
N TYR A 184 14.20 -32.70 5.30
CA TYR A 184 14.40 -32.43 6.72
C TYR A 184 15.65 -33.12 7.27
N THR A 185 15.80 -34.42 7.01
CA THR A 185 16.97 -35.19 7.44
C THR A 185 18.24 -34.75 6.71
N PHE A 186 18.15 -34.47 5.40
CA PHE A 186 19.28 -34.02 4.59
C PHE A 186 19.84 -32.65 5.03
N PHE A 187 18.97 -31.65 5.25
CA PHE A 187 19.42 -30.34 5.72
C PHE A 187 19.95 -30.38 7.16
N LYS A 188 19.38 -31.24 8.02
CA LYS A 188 19.89 -31.49 9.38
C LYS A 188 21.32 -32.07 9.38
N ILE A 189 21.67 -32.87 8.37
CA ILE A 189 23.00 -33.48 8.22
C ILE A 189 24.01 -32.50 7.62
N ILE A 190 23.62 -31.69 6.62
CA ILE A 190 24.56 -30.81 5.89
C ILE A 190 24.81 -29.48 6.60
N ALA A 191 23.79 -28.87 7.20
CA ALA A 191 23.87 -27.51 7.72
C ALA A 191 24.38 -27.42 9.17
N GLY A 192 25.27 -28.34 9.57
CA GLY A 192 25.86 -28.49 10.91
C GLY A 192 25.63 -27.29 11.85
N LYS A 193 24.72 -27.47 12.83
CA LYS A 193 24.36 -26.51 13.89
C LYS A 193 23.93 -25.08 13.48
N ARG A 194 23.83 -24.73 12.20
CA ARG A 194 23.51 -23.36 11.73
C ARG A 194 22.15 -23.22 11.05
N LEU A 195 21.28 -24.22 11.20
CA LEU A 195 19.85 -24.06 10.98
C LEU A 195 19.23 -23.51 12.26
N ILE A 196 18.80 -22.26 12.21
CA ILE A 196 17.82 -21.77 13.18
C ILE A 196 16.50 -22.45 12.80
N ALA A 197 16.28 -23.63 13.35
CA ALA A 197 15.01 -24.32 13.30
C ALA A 197 14.11 -23.74 14.40
N ILE A 198 13.13 -22.91 14.04
CA ILE A 198 12.06 -22.52 14.96
C ILE A 198 11.16 -23.75 15.15
N ASN A 199 11.51 -24.57 16.14
CA ASN A 199 10.69 -25.69 16.58
C ASN A 199 9.88 -25.25 17.80
N HIS A 200 8.61 -24.86 17.63
CA HIS A 200 7.55 -25.31 18.55
C HIS A 200 6.10 -25.01 18.12
N ILE A 201 5.31 -26.09 18.04
CA ILE A 201 3.85 -26.26 18.34
C ILE A 201 2.89 -25.25 17.66
N GLN A 202 2.38 -25.47 16.44
CA GLN A 202 1.27 -26.38 16.07
C GLN A 202 1.25 -26.58 14.54
N ASN A 203 1.54 -27.80 14.04
CA ASN A 203 1.66 -28.22 12.62
C ASN A 203 3.03 -27.98 11.95
N LYS A 204 3.87 -29.03 11.96
CA LYS A 204 4.96 -29.36 11.02
C LYS A 204 5.22 -28.34 9.89
N LYS A 205 5.89 -27.21 10.16
CA LYS A 205 6.32 -26.25 9.12
C LYS A 205 7.74 -25.80 9.42
N PHE A 206 8.71 -26.48 8.83
CA PHE A 206 10.09 -26.01 8.79
C PHE A 206 10.17 -24.80 7.87
N CYS A 207 10.73 -23.71 8.40
CA CYS A 207 10.92 -22.46 7.68
C CYS A 207 12.34 -22.38 7.14
N VAL A 208 12.49 -22.26 5.83
CA VAL A 208 13.78 -21.92 5.18
C VAL A 208 13.66 -20.51 4.63
N ARG A 209 14.72 -19.71 4.83
CA ARG A 209 14.81 -18.32 4.35
C ARG A 209 14.91 -18.33 2.82
N ASN A 210 14.10 -17.51 2.15
CA ASN A 210 14.17 -17.29 0.69
C ASN A 210 15.40 -16.46 0.31
#